data_AF-A0A2D6T3U4-F1
#
_entry.id   AF-A0A2D6T3U4-F1
#
_cell.length_a   1.000
_cell.length_b   1.000
_cell.length_c   1.000
_cell.angle_alpha   90.00
_cell.angle_beta   90.00
_cell.angle_gamma   90.00
#
_symmetry.space_group_name_H-M   'P 1'
#
loop_
_entity.id
_entity.type
_entity.pdbx_description
1 polymer ?
#
loop_
_entity_poly.entity_id
_entity_poly.type
_entity_poly.pdbx_seq_one_letter_code
_entity_poly.pdbx_strand_id
1 'polypeptide(L)' 'MTSFGQIGRLETSQPSTGLGLSLMATMVELHGGRLELASRRGEGTSATLDFPPDRILDNPDRLRKDAVSSPT' A
#
# COMPACT_ATOMS: atom_id res chain seq x y z
N MET A 1 -18.44 -2.83 10.21
CA MET A 1 -17.26 -3.25 9.43
C MET A 1 -16.15 -2.26 9.72
N THR A 2 -15.07 -2.78 10.27
CA THR A 2 -14.30 -2.18 11.37
C THR A 2 -13.25 -1.17 10.89
N SER A 3 -13.00 -0.15 11.73
CA SER A 3 -12.20 1.06 11.51
C SER A 3 -10.70 0.81 11.33
N PHE A 4 -10.04 1.62 10.49
CA PHE A 4 -8.57 1.71 10.41
C PHE A 4 -8.05 2.93 11.18
N GLY A 5 -7.07 2.72 12.06
CA GLY A 5 -6.35 3.83 12.69
C GLY A 5 -5.02 3.38 13.28
N GLN A 6 -3.91 3.93 12.77
CA GLN A 6 -2.96 4.74 13.54
C GLN A 6 -1.88 5.30 12.60
N ILE A 7 -1.70 6.62 12.66
CA ILE A 7 -0.55 7.36 12.13
C ILE A 7 0.23 7.90 13.33
N GLY A 8 1.49 7.46 13.46
CA GLY A 8 2.44 7.98 14.44
C GLY A 8 3.83 7.47 14.07
N ARG A 9 4.83 8.37 14.01
CA ARG A 9 6.21 8.01 13.70
C ARG A 9 7.14 8.35 14.88
N LEU A 10 7.96 7.34 15.20
CA LEU A 10 9.25 7.30 15.90
C LEU A 10 9.32 7.67 17.39
N GLU A 11 10.16 6.93 18.11
CA GLU A 11 10.60 7.12 19.51
C GLU A 11 9.73 6.49 20.62
N THR A 12 9.40 5.20 20.50
CA THR A 12 9.33 4.29 21.67
C THR A 12 9.14 2.86 21.19
N SER A 13 9.86 1.92 21.79
CA SER A 13 9.78 0.46 21.58
C SER A 13 8.44 -0.11 22.08
N GLN A 14 7.33 0.45 21.63
CA GLN A 14 6.01 -0.11 21.82
C GLN A 14 5.81 -1.19 20.77
N PRO A 15 5.34 -2.40 21.15
CA PRO A 15 5.04 -3.44 20.19
C PRO A 15 3.99 -2.90 19.21
N SER A 16 4.39 -2.76 17.94
CA SER A 16 3.46 -2.43 16.88
C SER A 16 2.37 -3.50 16.86
N THR A 17 1.11 -3.11 16.66
CA THR A 17 -0.04 -4.01 16.57
C THR A 17 0.00 -4.98 15.38
N GLY A 18 1.07 -4.97 14.58
CA GLY A 18 1.22 -5.84 13.41
C GLY A 18 0.32 -5.46 12.23
N LEU A 19 -0.34 -4.30 12.29
CA LEU A 19 -1.35 -3.89 11.31
C LEU A 19 -0.80 -3.48 9.95
N GLY A 20 0.49 -3.12 9.86
CA GLY A 20 1.05 -2.60 8.60
C GLY A 20 0.96 -3.60 7.45
N LEU A 21 1.32 -4.87 7.72
CA LEU A 21 1.34 -5.89 6.68
C LEU A 21 -0.07 -6.39 6.33
N SER A 22 -0.96 -6.54 7.32
CA SER A 22 -2.35 -6.94 7.08
C SER A 22 -3.12 -5.85 6.32
N LEU A 23 -2.86 -4.58 6.61
CA LEU A 23 -3.39 -3.45 5.85
C LEU A 23 -2.91 -3.49 4.41
N MET A 24 -1.60 -3.68 4.19
CA MET A 24 -1.06 -3.78 2.84
C MET A 24 -1.63 -4.96 2.06
N ALA A 25 -1.74 -6.14 2.67
CA ALA A 25 -2.36 -7.30 2.02
C ALA A 25 -3.79 -6.97 1.57
N THR A 26 -4.59 -6.38 2.46
CA THR A 26 -5.97 -5.97 2.13
C THR A 26 -6.01 -4.94 1.00
N MET A 27 -5.14 -3.92 1.05
CA MET A 27 -5.07 -2.90 0.00
C MET A 27 -4.70 -3.52 -1.34
N VAL A 28 -3.69 -4.37 -1.38
CA VAL A 28 -3.22 -5.02 -2.62
C VAL A 28 -4.32 -5.91 -3.21
N GLU A 29 -4.98 -6.72 -2.38
CA GLU A 29 -6.10 -7.57 -2.79
C GLU A 29 -7.28 -6.75 -3.34
N LEU A 30 -7.65 -5.64 -2.68
CA LEU A 30 -8.72 -4.75 -3.15
C LEU A 30 -8.42 -4.14 -4.54
N HIS A 31 -7.15 -3.98 -4.89
CA HIS A 31 -6.73 -3.50 -6.21
C HIS A 31 -6.56 -4.62 -7.24
N GLY A 32 -6.89 -5.87 -6.89
CA GLY A 32 -6.74 -7.06 -7.73
C GLY A 32 -5.31 -7.56 -7.83
N GLY A 33 -4.42 -7.08 -6.96
CA GLY A 33 -3.02 -7.46 -6.92
C GLY A 33 -2.73 -8.62 -5.98
N ARG A 34 -1.44 -8.95 -5.86
CA ARG A 34 -0.90 -9.98 -4.96
C ARG A 34 0.34 -9.49 -4.24
N LEU A 35 0.49 -9.88 -2.98
CA LEU A 35 1.64 -9.58 -2.12
C LEU A 35 2.44 -10.85 -1.82
N GLU A 36 3.75 -10.81 -2.04
CA GLU A 36 4.70 -11.86 -1.65
C GLU A 36 5.75 -11.31 -0.68
N LEU A 37 6.18 -12.15 0.26
CA LEU A 37 7.22 -11.84 1.23
C LEU A 37 8.28 -12.93 1.26
N ALA A 38 9.54 -12.53 1.08
CA ALA A 38 10.70 -13.39 1.21
C ALA A 38 11.65 -12.79 2.25
N SER A 39 11.95 -13.52 3.32
CA SER A 39 12.85 -13.06 4.37
C SER A 39 13.85 -14.14 4.74
N ARG A 40 15.11 -13.76 4.93
CA ARG A 40 16.13 -14.64 5.50
C ARG A 40 16.92 -13.89 6.56
N ARG A 41 17.12 -14.53 7.71
CA ARG A 41 17.90 -13.97 8.82
C ARG A 41 19.30 -13.59 8.34
N GLY A 42 19.72 -12.37 8.63
CA GLY A 42 21.03 -11.86 8.22
C GLY A 42 21.12 -11.36 6.76
N GLU A 43 20.11 -11.61 5.92
CA GLU A 43 20.09 -11.16 4.52
C GLU A 43 19.01 -10.10 4.26
N GLY A 44 18.04 -9.97 5.16
CA GLY A 44 16.98 -8.97 5.09
C GLY A 44 15.63 -9.54 4.65
N THR A 45 14.74 -8.66 4.22
CA THR A 45 13.37 -8.99 3.80
C THR A 45 13.03 -8.26 2.51
N SER A 46 12.46 -8.97 1.55
CA SER A 46 11.90 -8.45 0.31
C SER A 46 10.38 -8.62 0.32
N ALA A 47 9.67 -7.57 -0.06
CA ALA A 47 8.22 -7.59 -0.29
C ALA A 47 7.95 -7.23 -1.76
N THR A 48 7.25 -8.09 -2.46
CA THR A 48 6.91 -7.92 -3.88
C THR A 48 5.41 -7.73 -4.02
N LEU A 49 4.99 -6.69 -4.74
CA LEU A 49 3.59 -6.38 -5.00
C LEU A 49 3.34 -6.46 -6.50
N ASP A 50 2.49 -7.39 -6.92
CA ASP A 50 2.07 -7.55 -8.31
C ASP A 50 0.69 -6.93 -8.50
N PHE A 51 0.54 -6.05 -9.49
CA PHE A 51 -0.76 -5.47 -9.86
C PHE A 51 -1.12 -5.84 -11.30
N PRO A 52 -2.42 -6.01 -11.62
CA PRO A 52 -2.82 -6.31 -12.98
C PRO A 52 -2.57 -5.10 -13.91
N PRO A 53 -2.33 -5.34 -15.23
CA PRO A 53 -1.83 -4.31 -16.14
C PRO A 53 -2.74 -3.09 -16.31
N ASP A 54 -4.05 -3.25 -16.11
CA ASP A 54 -5.05 -2.18 -16.16
C ASP A 54 -4.89 -1.12 -15.05
N ARG A 55 -4.04 -1.39 -14.05
CA ARG A 55 -3.65 -0.42 -13.01
C ARG A 55 -2.48 0.48 -13.42
N ILE A 56 -1.87 0.22 -14.58
CA ILE A 56 -0.79 1.04 -15.11
C ILE A 56 -1.41 2.23 -15.84
N LEU A 57 -1.01 3.44 -15.45
CA LEU A 57 -1.41 4.65 -16.16
C LEU A 57 -0.44 4.88 -17.32
N ASP A 58 -0.94 4.78 -18.54
CA ASP A 58 -0.15 4.99 -19.77
C ASP A 58 0.36 6.43 -19.92
N ASN A 59 -0.23 7.39 -19.19
CA ASN A 59 0.20 8.77 -19.18
C ASN A 59 0.03 9.39 -17.77
N PRO A 60 1.12 9.69 -17.04
CA PRO A 60 1.06 10.28 -15.70
C PRO A 60 0.44 11.68 -15.69
N ASP A 61 0.42 12.41 -16.81
CA ASP A 61 -0.15 13.77 -16.87
C ASP A 61 -1.69 13.79 -16.83
N ARG A 62 -2.37 12.65 -17.06
CA ARG A 62 -3.84 12.57 -17.02
C ARG A 62 -4.39 12.79 -15.60
N LEU A 63 -3.66 12.33 -14.58
CA LEU A 63 -4.04 12.49 -13.16
C LEU A 63 -4.24 13.96 -12.74
N ARG A 64 -3.48 14.90 -13.33
CA ARG A 64 -3.57 16.33 -12.97
C ARG A 64 -4.79 17.04 -13.57
N LYS A 65 -5.31 16.55 -14.70
CA LYS A 65 -6.42 17.20 -15.42
C LYS A 65 -7.78 16.83 -14.84
N ASP A 66 -7.95 15.60 -14.36
CA ASP A 66 -9.22 15.14 -13.79
C ASP A 66 -9.47 15.72 -12.39
N ALA A 67 -8.40 16.04 -11.64
CA ALA A 67 -8.49 16.74 -10.35
C ALA A 67 -8.78 18.25 -10.49
N VAL A 68 -8.54 18.83 -11.67
CA VAL A 68 -8.79 20.25 -12.01
C VAL A 68 -9.89 20.34 -13.06
N SER A 69 -10.98 19.59 -12.91
CA SER A 69 -12.17 19.77 -13.77
C SER A 69 -13.50 19.62 -13.04
N SER A 70 -13.49 19.70 -11.71
CA SER A 70 -14.71 19.98 -10.92
C SER A 70 -14.73 21.44 -10.43
N PRO A 71 -15.11 22.43 -11.26
CA PRO A 71 -15.79 23.62 -10.79
C PRO A 71 -17.31 23.43 -10.94
N THR A 72 -18.00 23.51 -9.79
CA THR A 72 -19.44 23.77 -9.57
C THR A 72 -20.47 22.99 -10.39
#